data_AF-A0A522PVJ6-F1
#
_entry.id   AF-A0A522PVJ6-F1
#
_cell.length_a   1.000
_cell.length_b   1.000
_cell.length_c   1.000
_cell.angle_alpha   90.00
_cell.angle_beta   90.00
_cell.angle_gamma   90.00
#
_symmetry.space_group_name_H-M   'P 1'
#
loop_
_entity.id
_entity.type
_entity.pdbx_description
1 polymer ?
#
loop_
_entity_poly.entity_id
_entity_poly.type
_entity_poly.pdbx_seq_one_letter_code
_entity_poly.pdbx_strand_id
1 'polypeptide(L)'
;MRRLQIAVVSGLGLALVAAAGIILRQSRRLAEARQQRDAARQSLRESQEALRQSELRIAASLEGRPAPETDGKSAIVKRDATIKQLTDELNTTKTGITKLQEALSASKTENEQALETSNQRFQEMKNDLQGRLDKMQHQLSSMQTEIQSSRQHIADLQKENDRLSASNNEGSARMSEREHILLSLQDLDRRREPYLTSIADRYRNLTNQFRTMSGMMTSNRGQDSNSFGGPALDMIQNAISLTETDLQHLGELNAKAYRLEKQLSKK
;
A
#
# COMPACT_ATOMS: atom_id res chain seq x y z
N MET A 1 3.71 2.17 3.56
CA MET A 1 4.16 2.74 2.25
C MET A 1 5.46 2.09 1.74
N ARG A 2 6.57 2.06 2.49
CA ARG A 2 7.86 1.45 2.02
C ARG A 2 7.79 -0.05 1.65
N ARG A 3 7.00 -0.86 2.36
CA ARG A 3 6.90 -2.31 2.08
C ARG A 3 6.18 -2.65 0.76
N LEU A 4 5.26 -1.79 0.33
CA LEU A 4 4.49 -1.96 -0.91
C LEU A 4 5.34 -1.60 -2.15
N GLN A 5 6.19 -0.57 -2.05
CA GLN A 5 7.13 -0.22 -3.11
C GLN A 5 8.18 -1.31 -3.35
N ILE A 6 8.67 -1.95 -2.29
CA ILE A 6 9.63 -3.07 -2.39
C ILE A 6 8.99 -4.26 -3.10
N ALA A 7 7.73 -4.60 -2.77
CA ALA A 7 7.01 -5.69 -3.42
C ALA A 7 6.82 -5.46 -4.93
N VAL A 8 6.40 -4.24 -5.33
CA VAL A 8 6.18 -3.91 -6.75
C VAL A 8 7.48 -3.94 -7.56
N VAL A 9 8.57 -3.38 -7.02
CA VAL A 9 9.88 -3.39 -7.70
C VAL A 9 10.43 -4.82 -7.81
N SER A 10 10.26 -5.65 -6.78
CA SER A 10 10.69 -7.05 -6.82
C SER A 10 9.90 -7.90 -7.82
N GLY A 11 8.59 -7.66 -7.96
CA GLY A 11 7.74 -8.32 -8.96
C GLY A 11 8.11 -7.97 -10.39
N LEU A 12 8.38 -6.68 -10.66
CA LEU A 12 8.85 -6.20 -11.97
C LEU A 12 10.23 -6.78 -12.34
N GLY A 13 11.14 -6.88 -11.37
CA GLY A 13 12.45 -7.50 -11.58
C GLY A 13 12.34 -8.98 -11.98
N LEU A 14 11.50 -9.76 -11.30
CA LEU A 14 11.28 -11.16 -11.64
C LEU A 14 10.62 -11.33 -13.01
N ALA A 15 9.68 -10.47 -13.37
CA ALA A 15 9.03 -10.50 -14.69
C ALA A 15 10.01 -10.21 -15.83
N LEU A 16 10.94 -9.26 -15.66
CA LEU A 16 11.96 -8.95 -16.65
C LEU A 16 12.96 -10.10 -16.84
N VAL A 17 13.37 -10.76 -15.76
CA VAL A 17 14.26 -11.92 -15.84
C VAL A 17 13.59 -13.11 -16.54
N ALA A 18 12.30 -13.34 -16.27
CA ALA A 18 11.52 -14.38 -16.95
C ALA A 18 11.38 -14.09 -18.46
N ALA A 19 11.09 -12.83 -18.83
CA ALA A 19 11.01 -12.42 -20.23
C ALA A 19 12.36 -12.57 -20.96
N ALA A 20 13.47 -12.18 -20.32
CA ALA A 20 14.81 -12.36 -20.87
C ALA A 20 15.16 -13.84 -21.07
N GLY A 21 14.75 -14.72 -20.15
CA GLY A 21 14.94 -16.17 -20.27
C GLY A 21 14.18 -16.78 -21.45
N ILE A 22 12.96 -16.31 -21.72
CA ILE A 22 12.15 -16.77 -22.87
C ILE A 22 12.80 -16.33 -24.19
N ILE A 23 13.29 -15.09 -24.28
CA ILE A 23 13.96 -14.56 -25.48
C ILE A 23 15.24 -15.35 -25.78
N LEU A 24 16.05 -15.67 -24.76
CA LEU A 24 17.26 -16.49 -24.92
C LEU A 24 16.96 -17.93 -25.37
N ARG A 25 15.83 -18.50 -24.95
CA ARG A 25 15.43 -19.84 -25.37
C ARG A 25 14.91 -19.87 -26.80
N GLN A 26 14.20 -18.81 -27.23
CA GLN A 26 13.77 -18.66 -28.62
C GLN A 26 14.95 -18.42 -29.56
N SER A 27 15.96 -17.65 -29.15
CA SER A 27 17.14 -17.39 -29.99
C SER A 27 17.97 -18.66 -30.23
N ARG A 28 18.12 -19.53 -29.22
CA ARG A 28 18.77 -20.85 -29.39
C ARG A 28 18.02 -21.75 -30.37
N ARG A 29 16.69 -21.84 -30.27
CA ARG A 29 15.88 -22.62 -31.23
C ARG A 29 16.00 -22.09 -32.66
N LEU A 30 16.08 -20.77 -32.83
CA LEU A 30 16.29 -20.14 -34.13
C LEU A 30 17.69 -20.41 -34.70
N ALA A 31 18.72 -20.49 -33.85
CA ALA A 31 20.07 -20.85 -34.25
C ALA A 31 20.15 -22.32 -34.69
N GLU A 32 19.53 -23.23 -33.94
CA GLU A 32 19.46 -24.66 -34.27
C GLU A 32 18.72 -24.89 -35.61
N ALA A 33 17.59 -24.20 -35.83
CA ALA A 33 16.85 -24.27 -37.09
C ALA A 33 17.65 -23.74 -38.30
N ARG A 34 18.45 -22.68 -38.11
CA ARG A 34 19.34 -22.16 -39.16
C ARG A 34 20.45 -23.16 -39.49
N GLN A 35 21.05 -23.77 -38.47
CA GLN A 35 22.09 -24.76 -38.64
C GLN A 35 21.58 -26.01 -39.38
N GLN A 36 20.38 -26.48 -39.07
CA GLN A 36 19.74 -27.59 -39.81
C GLN A 36 19.47 -27.22 -41.27
N ARG A 37 19.01 -25.99 -41.54
CA ARG A 37 18.75 -25.54 -42.91
C ARG A 37 20.04 -25.45 -43.73
N ASP A 38 21.12 -24.96 -43.13
CA ASP A 38 22.39 -24.81 -43.83
C ASP A 38 23.07 -26.18 -44.05
N ALA A 39 22.97 -27.10 -43.10
CA ALA A 39 23.40 -28.50 -43.29
C ALA A 39 22.60 -29.20 -44.41
N ALA A 40 21.28 -29.00 -44.47
CA ALA A 40 20.44 -29.55 -45.53
C ALA A 40 20.76 -28.95 -46.92
N ARG A 41 21.16 -27.67 -46.98
CA ARG A 41 21.64 -27.05 -48.23
C ARG A 41 22.99 -27.61 -48.66
N GLN A 42 23.85 -27.93 -47.71
CA GLN A 42 25.17 -28.49 -48.00
C GLN A 42 25.05 -29.91 -48.56
N SER A 43 24.20 -30.76 -47.99
CA SER A 43 23.93 -32.10 -48.55
C SER A 43 23.24 -32.05 -49.92
N LEU A 44 22.39 -31.05 -50.17
CA LEU A 44 21.82 -30.79 -51.51
C LEU A 44 22.89 -30.40 -52.54
N ARG A 45 23.88 -29.60 -52.15
CA ARG A 45 25.02 -29.28 -53.03
C ARG A 45 25.89 -30.49 -53.31
N GLU A 46 26.23 -31.26 -52.27
CA GLU A 46 27.04 -32.48 -52.40
C GLU A 46 26.36 -33.52 -53.30
N SER A 47 25.03 -33.69 -53.18
CA SER A 47 24.28 -34.58 -54.08
C SER A 47 24.20 -34.06 -55.52
N GLN A 48 24.07 -32.75 -55.73
CA GLN A 48 24.16 -32.16 -57.07
C GLN A 48 25.55 -32.31 -57.70
N GLU A 49 26.62 -32.16 -56.91
CA GLU A 49 27.99 -32.37 -57.38
C GLU A 49 28.26 -33.84 -57.70
N ALA A 50 27.77 -34.76 -56.88
CA ALA A 50 27.85 -36.20 -57.14
C ALA A 50 27.10 -36.59 -58.44
N LEU A 51 25.92 -36.00 -58.68
CA LEU A 51 25.17 -36.17 -59.93
C LEU A 51 25.95 -35.64 -61.13
N ARG A 52 26.52 -34.42 -61.07
CA ARG A 52 27.37 -33.88 -62.13
C ARG A 52 28.60 -34.74 -62.40
N GLN A 53 29.22 -35.27 -61.36
CA GLN A 53 30.39 -36.15 -61.49
C GLN A 53 30.01 -37.49 -62.12
N SER A 54 28.81 -38.01 -61.82
CA SER A 54 28.26 -39.20 -62.47
C SER A 54 27.96 -38.94 -63.95
N GLU A 55 27.37 -37.78 -64.29
CA GLU A 55 27.12 -37.37 -65.68
C GLU A 55 28.41 -37.24 -66.48
N LEU A 56 29.46 -36.65 -65.90
CA LEU A 56 30.78 -36.55 -66.53
C LEU A 56 31.44 -37.91 -66.72
N ARG A 57 31.28 -38.86 -65.80
CA ARG A 57 31.76 -40.24 -65.97
C ARG A 57 31.03 -40.97 -67.09
N ILE A 58 29.71 -40.75 -67.21
CA ILE A 58 28.89 -41.31 -68.30
C ILE A 58 29.28 -40.68 -69.65
N ALA A 59 29.55 -39.37 -69.68
CA ALA A 59 30.04 -38.69 -70.88
C ALA A 59 31.44 -39.18 -71.30
N ALA A 60 32.35 -39.38 -70.34
CA ALA A 60 33.70 -39.89 -70.59
C ALA A 60 33.70 -41.36 -71.07
N SER A 61 32.75 -42.18 -70.60
CA SER A 61 32.60 -43.56 -71.10
C SER A 61 31.96 -43.63 -72.50
N LEU A 62 31.26 -42.57 -72.94
CA LEU A 62 30.75 -42.44 -74.31
C LEU A 62 31.82 -42.01 -75.33
N GLU A 63 32.87 -41.29 -74.91
CA GLU A 63 33.99 -40.88 -75.79
C GLU A 63 35.02 -41.99 -76.04
N GLY A 64 35.07 -43.02 -75.19
CA GLY A 64 35.90 -44.21 -75.38
C GLY A 64 35.30 -45.21 -76.36
N ARG A 65 35.15 -44.84 -77.64
CA ARG A 65 34.71 -45.77 -78.70
C ARG A 65 35.91 -46.60 -79.19
N PRO A 66 36.02 -47.91 -78.89
CA PRO A 66 37.10 -48.72 -79.43
C PRO A 66 36.92 -48.89 -80.95
N ALA A 67 38.04 -48.85 -81.67
CA ALA A 67 38.16 -49.12 -83.10
C ALA A 67 37.50 -50.46 -83.49
N PRO A 68 37.01 -50.62 -84.74
CA PRO A 68 36.24 -51.79 -85.12
C PRO A 68 37.12 -53.05 -85.09
N GLU A 69 36.97 -53.87 -84.05
CA GLU A 69 37.47 -55.24 -84.02
C GLU A 69 36.67 -56.07 -85.03
N THR A 70 37.40 -56.68 -85.96
CA THR A 70 36.92 -57.60 -87.01
C THR A 70 36.51 -58.95 -86.44
N ASP A 71 35.57 -58.97 -85.50
CA ASP A 71 34.82 -60.18 -85.12
C ASP A 71 33.41 -59.80 -84.62
N GLY A 72 32.43 -59.82 -85.53
CA GLY A 72 31.10 -59.25 -85.32
C GLY A 72 30.31 -59.87 -84.15
N LYS A 73 30.65 -61.08 -83.70
CA LYS A 73 29.98 -61.74 -82.55
C LYS A 73 30.41 -61.16 -81.21
N SER A 74 31.69 -60.87 -81.00
CA SER A 74 32.19 -60.33 -79.72
C SER A 74 31.72 -58.89 -79.49
N ALA A 75 31.62 -58.09 -80.57
CA ALA A 75 31.11 -56.73 -80.53
C ALA A 75 29.60 -56.68 -80.22
N ILE A 76 28.80 -57.64 -80.71
CA ILE A 76 27.36 -57.74 -80.39
C ILE A 76 27.16 -58.15 -78.93
N VAL A 77 27.93 -59.12 -78.43
CA VAL A 77 27.86 -59.53 -77.01
C VAL A 77 28.24 -58.37 -76.06
N LYS A 78 29.27 -57.59 -76.39
CA LYS A 78 29.63 -56.37 -75.64
C LYS A 78 28.50 -55.33 -75.66
N ARG A 79 27.83 -55.14 -76.81
CA ARG A 79 26.69 -54.22 -76.94
C ARG A 79 25.48 -54.68 -76.12
N ASP A 80 25.11 -55.95 -76.17
CA ASP A 80 23.98 -56.49 -75.39
C ASP A 80 24.26 -56.41 -73.88
N ALA A 81 25.49 -56.66 -73.45
CA ALA A 81 25.89 -56.47 -72.06
C ALA A 81 25.77 -55.00 -71.62
N THR A 82 26.14 -54.05 -72.50
CA THR A 82 26.03 -52.61 -72.22
C THR A 82 24.57 -52.16 -72.18
N ILE A 83 23.72 -52.66 -73.10
CA ILE A 83 22.28 -52.37 -73.11
C ILE A 83 21.61 -52.89 -71.84
N LYS A 84 21.97 -54.10 -71.40
CA LYS A 84 21.47 -54.67 -70.14
C LYS A 84 21.87 -53.83 -68.94
N GLN A 85 23.14 -53.44 -68.86
CA GLN A 85 23.65 -52.57 -67.79
C GLN A 85 22.93 -51.21 -67.78
N LEU A 86 22.78 -50.56 -68.93
CA LEU A 86 22.05 -49.29 -69.04
C LEU A 86 20.57 -49.43 -68.68
N THR A 87 19.94 -50.56 -69.02
CA THR A 87 18.55 -50.86 -68.65
C THR A 87 18.40 -51.04 -67.15
N ASP A 88 19.34 -51.73 -66.52
CA ASP A 88 19.38 -51.91 -65.06
C ASP A 88 19.63 -50.57 -64.35
N GLU A 89 20.53 -49.72 -64.86
CA GLU A 89 20.76 -48.35 -64.35
C GLU A 89 19.53 -47.44 -64.53
N LEU A 90 18.83 -47.52 -65.67
CA LEU A 90 17.59 -46.78 -65.93
C LEU A 90 16.47 -47.18 -64.98
N ASN A 91 16.32 -48.49 -64.74
CA ASN A 91 15.33 -48.99 -63.79
C ASN A 91 15.69 -48.56 -62.36
N THR A 92 16.97 -48.62 -61.99
CA THR A 92 17.45 -48.18 -60.68
C THR A 92 17.24 -46.68 -60.46
N THR A 93 17.56 -45.84 -61.45
CA THR A 93 17.31 -44.39 -61.39
C THR A 93 15.83 -44.07 -61.37
N LYS A 94 15.00 -44.78 -62.14
CA LYS A 94 13.53 -44.62 -62.10
C LYS A 94 12.97 -44.92 -60.71
N THR A 95 13.42 -46.01 -60.06
CA THR A 95 13.03 -46.32 -58.67
C THR A 95 13.56 -45.27 -57.68
N GLY A 96 14.76 -44.72 -57.92
CA GLY A 96 15.31 -43.62 -57.13
C GLY A 96 14.46 -42.35 -57.22
N ILE A 97 14.05 -41.97 -58.43
CA ILE A 97 13.19 -40.81 -58.68
C ILE A 97 11.83 -40.97 -57.98
N THR A 98 11.20 -42.14 -58.08
CA THR A 98 9.91 -42.37 -57.41
C THR A 98 10.04 -42.28 -55.89
N LYS A 99 11.11 -42.84 -55.30
CA LYS A 99 11.37 -42.75 -53.86
C LYS A 99 11.62 -41.30 -53.41
N LEU A 100 12.37 -40.52 -54.21
CA LEU A 100 12.60 -39.10 -53.91
C LEU A 100 11.30 -38.30 -54.00
N GLN A 101 10.44 -38.61 -54.96
CA GLN A 101 9.15 -37.94 -55.13
C GLN A 101 8.19 -38.26 -53.97
N GLU A 102 8.17 -39.51 -53.52
CA GLU A 102 7.45 -39.93 -52.31
C GLU A 102 7.99 -39.21 -51.06
N ALA A 103 9.32 -39.22 -50.86
CA ALA A 103 9.95 -38.54 -49.73
C ALA A 103 9.69 -37.02 -49.72
N LEU A 104 9.71 -36.38 -50.89
CA LEU A 104 9.39 -34.96 -51.03
C LEU A 104 7.93 -34.67 -50.67
N SER A 105 6.99 -35.52 -51.10
CA SER A 105 5.57 -35.37 -50.78
C SER A 105 5.27 -35.61 -49.29
N ALA A 106 5.94 -36.58 -48.67
CA ALA A 106 5.86 -36.84 -47.24
C ALA A 106 6.43 -35.66 -46.44
N SER A 107 7.61 -35.16 -46.83
CA SER A 107 8.25 -34.01 -46.19
C SER A 107 7.40 -32.74 -46.32
N LYS A 108 6.76 -32.50 -47.47
CA LYS A 108 5.85 -31.37 -47.65
C LYS A 108 4.65 -31.45 -46.71
N THR A 109 4.01 -32.61 -46.63
CA THR A 109 2.87 -32.86 -45.72
C THR A 109 3.28 -32.66 -44.26
N GLU A 110 4.42 -33.21 -43.85
CA GLU A 110 4.94 -33.07 -42.48
C GLU A 110 5.23 -31.61 -42.14
N ASN A 111 5.80 -30.85 -43.08
CA ASN A 111 6.12 -29.44 -42.88
C ASN A 111 4.84 -28.58 -42.80
N GLU A 112 3.82 -28.86 -43.62
CA GLU A 112 2.51 -28.22 -43.53
C GLU A 112 1.84 -28.48 -42.17
N GLN A 113 1.85 -29.74 -41.70
CA GLN A 113 1.31 -30.11 -40.39
C GLN A 113 2.08 -29.46 -39.22
N ALA A 114 3.41 -29.42 -39.32
CA ALA A 114 4.26 -28.77 -38.31
C ALA A 114 3.99 -27.27 -38.25
N LEU A 115 3.82 -26.61 -39.40
CA LEU A 115 3.50 -25.20 -39.49
C LEU A 115 2.12 -24.89 -38.91
N GLU A 116 1.11 -25.70 -39.23
CA GLU A 116 -0.25 -25.54 -38.69
C GLU A 116 -0.27 -25.72 -37.17
N THR A 117 0.36 -26.78 -36.66
CA THR A 117 0.49 -27.03 -35.22
C THR A 117 1.22 -25.89 -34.51
N SER A 118 2.28 -25.35 -35.13
CA SER A 118 3.00 -24.20 -34.58
C SER A 118 2.13 -22.96 -34.55
N ASN A 119 1.38 -22.68 -35.61
CA ASN A 119 0.46 -21.54 -35.68
C ASN A 119 -0.65 -21.63 -34.64
N GLN A 120 -1.25 -22.81 -34.45
CA GLN A 120 -2.25 -23.04 -33.40
C GLN A 120 -1.69 -22.72 -32.01
N ARG A 121 -0.51 -23.26 -31.68
CA ARG A 121 0.17 -22.97 -30.41
C ARG A 121 0.50 -21.49 -30.23
N PHE A 122 0.90 -20.81 -31.30
CA PHE A 122 1.15 -19.37 -31.25
C PHE A 122 -0.12 -18.57 -30.97
N GLN A 123 -1.26 -18.94 -31.57
CA GLN A 123 -2.54 -18.29 -31.30
C GLN A 123 -3.03 -18.54 -29.88
N GLU A 124 -2.92 -19.77 -29.39
CA GLU A 124 -3.25 -20.11 -28.00
C GLU A 124 -2.41 -19.28 -27.02
N MET A 125 -1.09 -19.20 -27.25
CA MET A 125 -0.19 -18.41 -26.41
C MET A 125 -0.50 -16.91 -26.48
N LYS A 126 -0.84 -16.40 -27.66
CA LYS A 126 -1.27 -15.01 -27.83
C LYS A 126 -2.54 -14.72 -27.03
N ASN A 127 -3.52 -15.62 -27.09
CA ASN A 127 -4.78 -15.48 -26.37
C ASN A 127 -4.59 -15.59 -24.85
N ASP A 128 -3.75 -16.51 -24.37
CA ASP A 128 -3.40 -16.61 -22.93
C ASP A 128 -2.71 -15.33 -22.44
N LEU A 129 -1.73 -14.82 -23.19
CA LEU A 129 -1.04 -13.59 -22.84
C LEU A 129 -1.98 -12.39 -22.83
N GLN A 130 -2.89 -12.29 -23.80
CA GLN A 130 -3.89 -11.23 -23.85
C GLN A 130 -4.85 -11.32 -22.64
N GLY A 131 -5.34 -12.51 -22.30
CA GLY A 131 -6.17 -12.71 -21.11
C GLY A 131 -5.45 -12.37 -19.81
N ARG A 132 -4.14 -12.65 -19.70
CA ARG A 132 -3.31 -12.24 -18.57
C ARG A 132 -3.14 -10.72 -18.50
N LEU A 133 -2.96 -10.06 -19.63
CA LEU A 133 -2.86 -8.59 -19.69
C LEU A 133 -4.16 -7.93 -19.26
N ASP A 134 -5.31 -8.40 -19.76
CA ASP A 134 -6.62 -7.87 -19.39
C ASP A 134 -6.88 -8.06 -17.89
N LYS A 135 -6.55 -9.23 -17.35
CA LYS A 135 -6.65 -9.51 -15.91
C LYS A 135 -5.75 -8.59 -15.08
N MET A 136 -4.49 -8.39 -15.49
CA MET A 136 -3.58 -7.47 -14.81
C MET A 136 -4.06 -6.02 -14.89
N GLN A 137 -4.61 -5.59 -16.02
CA GLN A 137 -5.18 -4.25 -16.20
C GLN A 137 -6.39 -4.05 -15.27
N HIS A 138 -7.28 -5.02 -15.17
CA HIS A 138 -8.38 -4.97 -14.22
C HIS A 138 -7.90 -4.94 -12.77
N GLN A 139 -6.92 -5.76 -12.39
CA GLN A 139 -6.34 -5.72 -11.05
C GLN A 139 -5.72 -4.36 -10.72
N LEU A 140 -5.00 -3.75 -11.66
CA LEU A 140 -4.43 -2.41 -11.49
C LEU A 140 -5.52 -1.34 -11.31
N SER A 141 -6.58 -1.38 -12.11
CA SER A 141 -7.71 -0.44 -11.96
C SER A 141 -8.44 -0.59 -10.63
N SER A 142 -8.62 -1.83 -10.16
CA SER A 142 -9.24 -2.14 -8.88
C SER A 142 -8.36 -1.63 -7.72
N MET A 143 -7.06 -1.94 -7.74
CA MET A 143 -6.11 -1.44 -6.75
C MET A 143 -6.02 0.09 -6.74
N GLN A 144 -6.09 0.74 -7.90
CA GLN A 144 -6.11 2.20 -7.97
C GLN A 144 -7.34 2.79 -7.27
N THR A 145 -8.51 2.17 -7.47
CA THR A 145 -9.77 2.56 -6.83
C THR A 145 -9.72 2.33 -5.32
N GLU A 146 -9.18 1.19 -4.88
CA GLU A 146 -8.99 0.87 -3.47
C GLU A 146 -8.02 1.84 -2.79
N ILE A 147 -6.93 2.21 -3.45
CA ILE A 147 -5.98 3.22 -2.95
C ILE A 147 -6.65 4.58 -2.81
N GLN A 148 -7.47 5.00 -3.77
CA GLN A 148 -8.21 6.27 -3.67
C GLN A 148 -9.22 6.25 -2.52
N SER A 149 -9.99 5.17 -2.40
CA SER A 149 -10.93 4.97 -1.29
C SER A 149 -10.22 4.98 0.07
N SER A 150 -9.10 4.27 0.19
CA SER A 150 -8.27 4.24 1.40
C SER A 150 -7.71 5.62 1.75
N ARG A 151 -7.27 6.42 0.76
CA ARG A 151 -6.82 7.80 0.99
C ARG A 151 -7.94 8.69 1.50
N GLN A 152 -9.15 8.57 0.93
CA GLN A 152 -10.31 9.32 1.39
C GLN A 152 -10.64 8.95 2.84
N HIS A 153 -10.66 7.65 3.15
CA HIS A 153 -10.93 7.18 4.51
C HIS A 153 -9.88 7.66 5.53
N ILE A 154 -8.59 7.69 5.16
CA ILE A 154 -7.53 8.24 6.02
C ILE A 154 -7.76 9.74 6.26
N ALA A 155 -8.14 10.51 5.24
CA ALA A 155 -8.43 11.93 5.40
C ALA A 155 -9.64 12.18 6.33
N ASP A 156 -10.68 11.36 6.22
CA ASP A 156 -11.86 11.44 7.08
C ASP A 156 -11.50 11.10 8.54
N LEU A 157 -10.71 10.05 8.77
CA LEU A 157 -10.22 9.69 10.11
C LEU A 157 -9.31 10.76 10.71
N GLN A 158 -8.46 11.41 9.91
CA GLN A 158 -7.63 12.52 10.37
C GLN A 158 -8.51 13.70 10.81
N LYS A 159 -9.51 14.06 10.02
CA LYS A 159 -10.46 15.13 10.36
C LYS A 159 -11.25 14.82 11.63
N GLU A 160 -11.66 13.57 11.82
CA GLU A 160 -12.34 13.13 13.03
C GLU A 160 -11.42 13.19 14.26
N ASN A 161 -10.17 12.76 14.12
CA ASN A 161 -9.19 12.84 15.19
C ASN A 161 -8.87 14.30 15.58
N ASP A 162 -8.71 15.19 14.60
CA ASP A 162 -8.51 16.62 14.84
C ASP A 162 -9.72 17.22 15.59
N ARG A 163 -10.94 16.82 15.20
CA ARG A 163 -12.17 17.24 15.87
C ARG A 163 -12.27 16.72 17.31
N LEU A 164 -11.93 15.45 17.54
CA LEU A 164 -11.90 14.86 18.88
C LEU A 164 -10.85 15.53 19.76
N SER A 165 -9.67 15.80 19.21
CA SER A 165 -8.59 16.50 19.90
C SER A 165 -9.00 17.93 20.29
N ALA A 166 -9.63 18.68 19.37
CA ALA A 166 -10.17 20.00 19.66
C ALA A 166 -11.26 19.95 20.74
N SER A 167 -12.21 19.01 20.64
CA SER A 167 -13.27 18.82 21.65
C SER A 167 -12.70 18.44 23.03
N ASN A 168 -11.64 17.63 23.06
CA ASN A 168 -10.98 17.24 24.31
C ASN A 168 -10.25 18.42 24.96
N ASN A 169 -9.56 19.24 24.15
CA ASN A 169 -8.92 20.46 24.63
C ASN A 169 -9.94 21.48 25.17
N GLU A 170 -11.08 21.66 24.48
CA GLU A 170 -12.17 22.49 24.99
C GLU A 170 -12.74 21.95 26.30
N GLY A 171 -12.96 20.62 26.39
CA GLY A 171 -13.43 19.98 27.62
C GLY A 171 -12.45 20.18 28.79
N SER A 172 -11.15 20.03 28.54
CA SER A 172 -10.10 20.25 29.52
C SER A 172 -10.05 21.71 29.98
N ALA A 173 -10.16 22.68 29.06
CA ALA A 173 -10.21 24.09 29.40
C ALA A 173 -11.44 24.44 30.25
N ARG A 174 -12.62 23.90 29.90
CA ARG A 174 -13.85 24.09 30.71
C ARG A 174 -13.72 23.46 32.10
N MET A 175 -13.07 22.31 32.21
CA MET A 175 -12.83 21.65 33.50
C MET A 175 -11.88 22.46 34.38
N SER A 176 -10.76 22.92 33.83
CA SER A 176 -9.80 23.77 34.55
C SER A 176 -10.45 25.07 35.04
N GLU A 177 -11.31 25.68 34.22
CA GLU A 177 -12.04 26.87 34.62
C GLU A 177 -13.06 26.59 35.75
N ARG A 178 -13.77 25.45 35.68
CA ARG A 178 -14.66 25.02 36.77
C ARG A 178 -13.89 24.76 38.07
N GLU A 179 -12.74 24.09 37.98
CA GLU A 179 -11.86 23.85 39.12
C GLU A 179 -11.39 25.16 39.76
N HIS A 180 -10.98 26.14 38.94
CA HIS A 180 -10.59 27.46 39.42
C HIS A 180 -11.74 28.18 40.14
N ILE A 181 -12.97 28.10 39.62
CA ILE A 181 -14.16 28.68 40.26
C ILE A 181 -14.41 28.01 41.62
N LEU A 182 -14.32 26.67 41.70
CA LEU A 182 -14.51 25.93 42.94
C LEU A 182 -13.46 26.27 44.01
N LEU A 183 -12.18 26.36 43.62
CA LEU A 183 -11.10 26.79 44.50
C LEU A 183 -11.33 28.22 45.00
N SER A 184 -11.81 29.12 44.12
CA SER A 184 -12.13 30.49 44.49
C SER A 184 -13.29 30.57 45.48
N LEU A 185 -14.32 29.72 45.34
CA LEU A 185 -15.42 29.63 46.30
C LEU A 185 -14.93 29.12 47.66
N GLN A 186 -14.09 28.09 47.68
CA GLN A 186 -13.49 27.57 48.91
C GLN A 186 -12.63 28.63 49.62
N ASP A 187 -11.85 29.42 48.87
CA ASP A 187 -11.08 30.53 49.43
C ASP A 187 -11.99 31.61 50.04
N LEU A 188 -13.09 31.97 49.35
CA LEU A 188 -14.07 32.92 49.89
C LEU A 188 -14.67 32.42 51.19
N ASP A 189 -15.04 31.15 51.29
CA ASP A 189 -15.55 30.56 52.54
C ASP A 189 -14.52 30.60 53.66
N ARG A 190 -13.26 30.25 53.36
CA ARG A 190 -12.16 30.35 54.32
C ARG A 190 -11.94 31.79 54.81
N ARG A 191 -12.15 32.77 53.93
CA ARG A 191 -12.01 34.21 54.25
C ARG A 191 -13.20 34.78 55.01
N ARG A 192 -14.40 34.21 54.88
CA ARG A 192 -15.59 34.60 55.67
C ARG A 192 -15.49 34.17 57.12
N GLU A 193 -14.93 32.99 57.36
CA GLU A 193 -14.82 32.38 58.69
C GLU A 193 -14.26 33.30 59.78
N PRO A 194 -13.13 34.02 59.58
CA PRO A 194 -12.61 34.93 60.60
C PRO A 194 -13.55 36.11 60.89
N TYR A 195 -14.25 36.65 59.88
CA TYR A 195 -15.22 37.73 60.11
C TYR A 195 -16.43 37.22 60.90
N LEU A 196 -16.98 36.06 60.54
CA LEU A 196 -18.10 35.46 61.27
C LEU A 196 -17.73 35.14 62.73
N THR A 197 -16.55 34.57 62.94
CA THR A 197 -16.03 34.27 64.29
C THR A 197 -15.84 35.57 65.08
N SER A 198 -15.21 36.58 64.48
CA SER A 198 -14.98 37.87 65.12
C SER A 198 -16.27 38.58 65.51
N ILE A 199 -17.29 38.54 64.64
CA ILE A 199 -18.62 39.11 64.92
C ILE A 199 -19.28 38.33 66.07
N ALA A 200 -19.23 37.00 66.06
CA ALA A 200 -19.79 36.16 67.13
C ALA A 200 -19.11 36.42 68.49
N ASP A 201 -17.77 36.53 68.50
CA ASP A 201 -16.99 36.83 69.70
C ASP A 201 -17.31 38.23 70.25
N ARG A 202 -17.40 39.25 69.38
CA ARG A 202 -17.81 40.60 69.80
C ARG A 202 -19.24 40.63 70.32
N TYR A 203 -20.18 39.93 69.69
CA TYR A 203 -21.55 39.83 70.18
C TYR A 203 -21.61 39.17 71.57
N ARG A 204 -20.84 38.10 71.79
CA ARG A 204 -20.72 37.45 73.10
C ARG A 204 -20.09 38.37 74.14
N ASN A 205 -19.04 39.11 73.76
CA ASN A 205 -18.38 40.08 74.63
C ASN A 205 -19.34 41.21 75.02
N LEU A 206 -20.01 41.84 74.05
CA LEU A 206 -21.05 42.85 74.28
C LEU A 206 -22.15 42.33 75.22
N THR A 207 -22.66 41.12 74.99
CA THR A 207 -23.68 40.49 75.84
C THR A 207 -23.19 40.33 77.28
N ASN A 208 -21.93 39.88 77.46
CA ASN A 208 -21.32 39.75 78.79
C ASN A 208 -21.12 41.10 79.47
N GLN A 209 -20.74 42.16 78.71
CA GLN A 209 -20.62 43.52 79.22
C GLN A 209 -21.98 44.07 79.66
N PHE A 210 -23.01 43.96 78.83
CA PHE A 210 -24.38 44.36 79.20
C PHE A 210 -24.89 43.62 80.43
N ARG A 211 -24.61 42.32 80.55
CA ARG A 211 -24.99 41.52 81.73
C ARG A 211 -24.25 41.96 82.99
N THR A 212 -22.95 42.20 82.89
CA THR A 212 -22.12 42.70 84.00
C THR A 212 -22.57 44.10 84.43
N MET A 213 -22.82 45.00 83.49
CA MET A 213 -23.35 46.34 83.74
C MET A 213 -24.72 46.30 84.41
N SER A 214 -25.63 45.47 83.91
CA SER A 214 -26.95 45.28 84.51
C SER A 214 -26.86 44.74 85.94
N GLY A 215 -25.97 43.77 86.18
CA GLY A 215 -25.66 43.26 87.52
C GLY A 215 -25.12 44.35 88.45
N MET A 216 -24.14 45.15 88.01
CA MET A 216 -23.59 46.28 88.77
C MET A 216 -24.66 47.33 89.10
N MET A 217 -25.58 47.64 88.20
CA MET A 217 -26.71 48.55 88.47
C MET A 217 -27.70 48.00 89.49
N THR A 218 -27.93 46.68 89.50
CA THR A 218 -28.77 46.06 90.52
C THR A 218 -28.08 45.96 91.89
N SER A 219 -26.75 45.86 91.92
CA SER A 219 -25.96 45.75 93.15
C SER A 219 -25.57 47.11 93.78
N ASN A 220 -25.40 48.19 92.99
CA ASN A 220 -25.03 49.52 93.47
C ASN A 220 -26.22 50.43 93.85
N ARG A 221 -27.33 49.86 94.33
CA ARG A 221 -28.57 50.61 94.63
C ARG A 221 -28.48 51.56 95.85
N GLY A 222 -27.29 51.80 96.42
CA GLY A 222 -27.09 52.57 97.64
C GLY A 222 -25.84 53.47 97.72
N GLN A 223 -25.01 53.58 96.67
CA GLN A 223 -23.82 54.46 96.68
C GLN A 223 -23.62 55.13 95.32
N ASP A 224 -23.62 56.46 95.34
CA ASP A 224 -23.27 57.45 94.31
C ASP A 224 -23.36 57.04 92.82
N SER A 225 -24.33 57.64 92.14
CA SER A 225 -24.91 57.30 90.83
C SER A 225 -24.04 57.56 89.59
N ASN A 226 -22.73 57.34 89.63
CA ASN A 226 -21.85 57.51 88.46
C ASN A 226 -21.41 56.19 87.79
N SER A 227 -22.12 55.09 88.06
CA SER A 227 -21.77 53.74 87.57
C SER A 227 -22.03 53.50 86.06
N PHE A 228 -22.43 54.52 85.30
CA PHE A 228 -22.66 54.47 83.85
C PHE A 228 -21.66 55.38 83.11
N GLY A 229 -20.36 55.19 83.39
CA GLY A 229 -19.31 56.04 82.83
C GLY A 229 -19.09 55.81 81.34
N GLY A 230 -18.81 56.91 80.62
CA GLY A 230 -18.46 56.98 79.20
C GLY A 230 -17.56 55.86 78.64
N PRO A 231 -16.56 55.32 79.37
CA PRO A 231 -15.72 54.24 78.85
C PRO A 231 -16.46 52.97 78.43
N ALA A 232 -17.57 52.60 79.09
CA ALA A 232 -18.35 51.42 78.70
C ALA A 232 -19.18 51.67 77.43
N LEU A 233 -19.73 52.88 77.27
CA LEU A 233 -20.45 53.29 76.07
C LEU A 233 -19.51 53.41 74.87
N ASP A 234 -18.31 53.96 75.07
CA ASP A 234 -17.28 54.06 74.02
C ASP A 234 -16.82 52.67 73.54
N MET A 235 -16.67 51.69 74.44
CA MET A 235 -16.35 50.30 74.08
C MET A 235 -17.47 49.65 73.26
N ILE A 236 -18.74 49.88 73.64
CA ILE A 236 -19.90 49.38 72.89
C ILE A 236 -19.94 50.01 71.50
N GLN A 237 -19.74 51.33 71.41
CA GLN A 237 -19.76 52.05 70.14
C GLN A 237 -18.61 51.61 69.21
N ASN A 238 -17.42 51.36 69.77
CA ASN A 238 -16.28 50.83 69.03
C ASN A 238 -16.56 49.40 68.52
N ALA A 239 -17.10 48.52 69.36
CA ALA A 239 -17.45 47.16 68.98
C ALA A 239 -18.52 47.12 67.87
N ILE A 240 -19.49 48.05 67.90
CA ILE A 240 -20.50 48.20 66.84
C ILE A 240 -19.84 48.66 65.54
N SER A 241 -18.97 49.67 65.57
CA SER A 241 -18.28 50.17 64.37
C SER A 241 -17.38 49.11 63.71
N LEU A 242 -16.65 48.32 64.52
CA LEU A 242 -15.86 47.19 64.02
C LEU A 242 -16.74 46.09 63.42
N THR A 243 -17.88 45.80 64.05
CA THR A 243 -18.85 44.82 63.54
C THR A 243 -19.47 45.27 62.23
N GLU A 244 -19.80 46.55 62.09
CA GLU A 244 -20.32 47.12 60.85
C GLU A 244 -19.30 47.00 59.70
N THR A 245 -18.02 47.28 59.98
CA THR A 245 -16.92 47.11 59.02
C THR A 245 -16.79 45.65 58.58
N ASP A 246 -16.84 44.70 59.51
CA ASP A 246 -16.75 43.27 59.20
C ASP A 246 -17.99 42.75 58.45
N LEU A 247 -19.18 43.29 58.73
CA LEU A 247 -20.40 43.01 57.97
C LEU A 247 -20.33 43.53 56.53
N GLN A 248 -19.73 44.71 56.31
CA GLN A 248 -19.48 45.23 54.96
C GLN A 248 -18.53 44.29 54.19
N HIS A 249 -17.43 43.86 54.81
CA HIS A 249 -16.50 42.90 54.21
C HIS A 249 -17.15 41.55 53.92
N LEU A 250 -17.98 41.02 54.82
CA LEU A 250 -18.78 39.82 54.56
C LEU A 250 -19.77 40.00 53.40
N GLY A 251 -20.42 41.16 53.31
CA GLY A 251 -21.31 41.51 52.21
C GLY A 251 -20.60 41.46 50.85
N GLU A 252 -19.38 41.99 50.77
CA GLU A 252 -18.56 41.94 49.57
C GLU A 252 -18.15 40.50 49.19
N LEU A 253 -17.74 39.70 50.17
CA LEU A 253 -17.39 38.28 49.95
C LEU A 253 -18.61 37.44 49.54
N ASN A 254 -19.80 37.74 50.08
CA ASN A 254 -21.07 37.13 49.67
C ASN A 254 -21.45 37.49 48.24
N ALA A 255 -21.37 38.77 47.88
CA ALA A 255 -21.62 39.20 46.51
C ALA A 255 -20.66 38.55 45.50
N LYS A 256 -19.39 38.38 45.87
CA LYS A 256 -18.38 37.70 45.03
C LYS A 256 -18.70 36.22 44.82
N ALA A 257 -19.03 35.47 45.88
CA ALA A 257 -19.37 34.05 45.72
C ALA A 257 -20.66 33.87 44.91
N TYR A 258 -21.68 34.69 45.13
CA TYR A 258 -22.92 34.61 44.36
C TYR A 258 -22.68 34.79 42.86
N ARG A 259 -21.74 35.68 42.48
CA ARG A 259 -21.32 35.83 41.07
C ARG A 259 -20.61 34.58 40.55
N LEU A 260 -19.74 33.97 41.34
CA LEU A 260 -19.02 32.74 40.98
C LEU A 260 -19.96 31.53 40.86
N GLU A 261 -20.92 31.35 41.77
CA GLU A 261 -21.97 30.32 41.69
C GLU A 261 -22.86 30.51 40.46
N LYS A 262 -23.20 31.76 40.13
CA LYS A 262 -23.92 32.10 38.91
C LYS A 262 -23.10 31.82 37.64
N GLN A 263 -21.79 31.96 37.70
CA GLN A 263 -20.90 31.58 36.58
C GLN A 263 -20.80 30.06 36.45
N LEU A 264 -20.74 29.32 37.56
CA LEU A 264 -20.70 27.86 37.58
C LEU A 264 -21.98 27.24 37.02
N SER A 265 -23.15 27.74 37.44
CA SER A 265 -24.46 27.24 36.98
C SER A 265 -24.76 27.51 35.50
N LYS A 266 -24.02 28.42 34.85
CA LYS A 266 -24.18 28.77 33.43
C LYS A 266 -23.25 27.97 32.50
N LYS A 267 -22.31 27.18 33.04
CA LYS A 267 -21.33 26.41 32.27
C LYS A 267 -21.67 24.94 32.24
#